data_AF-A0A4U5ME21-F1
#
_entry.id   AF-A0A4U5ME21-F1
#
_cell.length_a   1.000
_cell.length_b   1.000
_cell.length_c   1.000
_cell.angle_alpha   90.00
_cell.angle_beta   90.00
_cell.angle_gamma   90.00
#
_symmetry.space_group_name_H-M   'P 1'
#
loop_
_entity.id
_entity.type
_entity.pdbx_description
1 polymer ?
#
loop_
_entity_poly.entity_id
_entity_poly.type
_entity_poly.pdbx_seq_one_letter_code
_entity_poly.pdbx_strand_id
1 'polypeptide(L)'
;MLGALSTATSFAIDAFSKKTAYLFITGGLAFFTGGLTPGFRSFLPKLVEKDETARLYTLFSIVMTIWPIIATAILNSIYNHSLAYWPGLAFMVASAYDFFVLFGQLGLHLIMYPSWRRERQQEHLQQE
;
A
#
# COMPACT_ATOMS: atom_id res chain seq x y z
N MET A 1 6.63 0.32 4.01
CA MET A 1 7.33 0.34 2.71
C MET A 1 7.58 -1.07 2.17
N LEU A 2 8.16 -1.99 2.95
CA LEU A 2 8.37 -3.38 2.52
C LEU A 2 7.09 -4.06 2.01
N GLY A 3 5.96 -3.87 2.70
CA GLY A 3 4.68 -4.41 2.24
C GLY A 3 4.24 -3.88 0.87
N ALA A 4 4.26 -2.56 0.67
CA ALA A 4 3.88 -1.94 -0.62
C ALA A 4 4.81 -2.37 -1.77
N LEU A 5 6.12 -2.48 -1.51
CA LEU A 5 7.07 -2.96 -2.50
C LEU A 5 6.79 -4.41 -2.89
N SER A 6 6.47 -5.24 -1.90
CA SER A 6 6.13 -6.64 -2.12
C SER A 6 4.88 -6.79 -2.99
N THR A 7 3.82 -6.03 -2.69
CA THR A 7 2.57 -6.05 -3.46
C THR A 7 2.77 -5.58 -4.90
N ALA A 8 3.47 -4.45 -5.11
CA ALA A 8 3.75 -3.93 -6.45
C ALA A 8 4.55 -4.94 -7.30
N THR A 9 5.52 -5.62 -6.68
CA THR A 9 6.35 -6.64 -7.33
C THR A 9 5.56 -7.92 -7.62
N SER A 10 4.71 -8.37 -6.69
CA SER A 10 3.84 -9.53 -6.91
C SER A 10 2.92 -9.32 -8.11
N PHE A 11 2.23 -8.17 -8.19
CA PHE A 11 1.35 -7.90 -9.33
C PHE A 11 2.11 -7.70 -10.65
N ALA A 12 3.32 -7.14 -10.61
CA ALA A 12 4.18 -7.07 -11.80
C ALA A 12 4.54 -8.47 -12.32
N ILE A 13 4.87 -9.40 -11.42
CA ILE A 13 5.17 -10.79 -11.79
C ILE A 13 3.92 -11.50 -12.32
N ASP A 14 2.76 -11.30 -11.68
CA ASP A 14 1.50 -11.91 -12.10
C ASP A 14 1.07 -11.44 -13.51
N ALA A 15 1.36 -10.19 -13.88
CA ALA A 15 1.05 -9.64 -15.21
C ALA A 15 1.73 -10.40 -16.37
N PHE A 16 2.92 -10.97 -16.14
CA PHE A 16 3.69 -11.69 -17.16
C PHE A 16 3.74 -13.21 -16.90
N SER A 17 3.17 -13.67 -15.80
CA SER A 17 3.23 -15.07 -15.39
C SER A 17 2.34 -15.96 -16.27
N LYS A 18 2.96 -16.94 -16.93
CA LYS A 18 2.26 -18.01 -17.66
C LYS A 18 2.35 -19.38 -16.96
N LYS A 19 3.09 -19.47 -15.85
CA LYS A 19 3.32 -20.73 -15.12
C LYS A 19 2.84 -20.62 -13.68
N THR A 20 2.18 -21.66 -13.21
CA THR A 20 1.67 -21.77 -11.83
C THR A 20 2.76 -21.61 -10.77
N ALA A 21 4.01 -21.97 -11.07
CA ALA A 21 5.15 -21.80 -10.17
C ALA A 21 5.36 -20.34 -9.73
N TYR A 22 5.14 -19.38 -10.61
CA TYR A 22 5.27 -17.96 -10.27
C TYR A 22 4.17 -17.49 -9.32
N LEU A 23 2.96 -18.08 -9.38
CA LEU A 23 1.87 -17.75 -8.46
C LEU A 23 2.21 -18.14 -7.00
N PHE A 24 2.96 -19.23 -6.80
CA PHE A 24 3.44 -19.60 -5.47
C PHE A 24 4.48 -18.62 -4.94
N ILE A 25 5.35 -18.13 -5.83
CA ILE A 25 6.36 -17.12 -5.49
C ILE A 25 5.69 -15.78 -5.13
N THR A 26 4.71 -15.34 -5.93
CA THR A 26 3.97 -14.10 -5.65
C THR A 26 3.10 -14.21 -4.40
N GLY A 27 2.56 -15.38 -4.09
CA GLY A 27 1.91 -15.67 -2.81
C GLY A 27 2.86 -15.56 -1.61
N GLY A 28 4.10 -16.05 -1.74
CA GLY A 28 5.14 -15.87 -0.72
C GLY A 28 5.51 -14.40 -0.51
N LEU A 29 5.64 -13.63 -1.60
CA LEU A 29 5.84 -12.18 -1.54
C LEU A 29 4.63 -11.46 -0.91
N ALA A 30 3.42 -11.90 -1.22
CA ALA A 30 2.20 -11.29 -0.68
C ALA A 30 2.13 -11.35 0.85
N PHE A 31 2.82 -12.29 1.52
CA PHE A 31 2.93 -12.34 2.98
C PHE A 31 3.38 -11.00 3.59
N PHE A 32 4.35 -10.33 2.99
CA PHE A 32 4.87 -9.05 3.47
C PHE A 32 3.85 -7.90 3.35
N THR A 33 2.86 -8.03 2.47
CA THR A 33 1.73 -7.08 2.33
C THR A 33 0.93 -6.97 3.62
N GLY A 34 0.81 -8.06 4.40
CA GLY A 34 0.07 -8.07 5.66
C GLY A 34 0.59 -7.05 6.70
N GLY A 35 1.85 -6.63 6.58
CA GLY A 35 2.46 -5.61 7.43
C GLY A 35 2.01 -4.16 7.14
N LEU A 36 1.26 -3.89 6.07
CA LEU A 36 0.78 -2.55 5.75
C LEU A 36 -0.20 -2.02 6.81
N THR A 37 -1.18 -2.83 7.20
CA THR A 37 -2.22 -2.44 8.18
C THR A 37 -1.65 -1.99 9.53
N PRO A 38 -0.76 -2.75 10.21
CA PRO A 38 -0.15 -2.28 11.45
C PRO A 38 0.78 -1.06 11.24
N GLY A 39 1.41 -0.96 10.07
CA GLY A 39 2.22 0.21 9.70
C GLY A 39 1.40 1.50 9.60
N PHE A 40 0.22 1.45 8.97
CA PHE A 40 -0.68 2.59 8.92
C PHE A 40 -1.25 2.94 10.29
N ARG A 41 -1.55 1.95 11.13
CA ARG A 41 -1.99 2.19 12.51
C ARG A 41 -0.91 2.84 13.38
N SER A 42 0.37 2.54 13.20
CA SER A 42 1.41 3.24 13.96
C SER A 42 1.71 4.65 13.43
N PHE A 43 1.43 4.91 12.15
CA PHE A 43 1.76 6.16 11.46
C PHE A 43 0.63 7.20 11.53
N LEU A 44 -0.62 6.81 11.25
CA LEU A 44 -1.76 7.72 11.15
C LEU A 44 -1.97 8.62 12.39
N PRO A 45 -1.88 8.12 13.64
CA PRO A 45 -2.04 8.96 14.83
C PRO A 45 -0.98 10.04 14.99
N LYS A 46 0.18 9.89 14.34
CA LYS A 46 1.27 10.89 14.41
C LYS A 46 1.02 12.10 13.50
N LEU A 47 0.03 12.02 12.62
CA LEU A 47 -0.33 13.08 11.66
C LEU A 47 -1.43 14.02 12.18
N VAL A 48 -2.11 13.63 13.25
CA VAL A 48 -3.26 14.34 13.79
C VAL A 48 -3.09 14.52 15.29
N GLU A 49 -3.83 15.49 15.82
CA GLU A 49 -3.90 15.68 17.26
C GLU A 49 -4.57 14.47 17.93
N LYS A 50 -4.24 14.25 19.21
CA LYS A 50 -4.68 13.06 19.97
C LYS A 50 -6.20 12.91 20.01
N ASP A 51 -6.93 14.02 19.98
CA ASP A 51 -8.40 14.04 20.03
C ASP A 51 -9.05 13.58 18.70
N GLU A 52 -8.40 13.87 17.57
CA GLU A 52 -8.93 13.56 16.23
C GLU A 52 -8.50 12.17 15.71
N THR A 53 -7.69 11.44 16.48
CA THR A 53 -7.16 10.13 16.08
C THR A 53 -8.27 9.11 15.78
N ALA A 54 -9.34 9.10 16.59
CA ALA A 54 -10.48 8.20 16.38
C ALA A 54 -11.21 8.49 15.06
N ARG A 55 -11.43 9.77 14.74
CA ARG A 55 -12.08 10.20 13.50
C ARG A 55 -11.25 9.83 12.27
N LEU A 56 -9.93 10.00 12.35
CA LEU A 56 -9.01 9.57 11.30
C LEU A 56 -9.10 8.07 11.04
N TYR A 57 -9.13 7.25 12.09
CA TYR A 57 -9.24 5.80 11.94
C TYR A 57 -10.57 5.34 11.37
N THR A 58 -11.67 5.99 11.75
CA THR A 58 -12.99 5.72 11.18
C THR A 58 -12.99 6.01 9.68
N LEU A 59 -12.47 7.17 9.27
CA LEU A 59 -12.36 7.52 7.85
C LEU A 59 -11.49 6.52 7.09
N PHE A 60 -10.32 6.18 7.64
CA PHE A 60 -9.42 5.19 7.04
C PHE A 60 -10.09 3.82 6.87
N SER A 61 -10.88 3.39 7.86
CA SER A 61 -11.61 2.11 7.82
C SER A 61 -12.73 2.13 6.76
N ILE A 62 -13.43 3.24 6.59
CA ILE A 62 -14.41 3.43 5.52
C ILE A 62 -13.72 3.29 4.16
N VAL A 63 -12.60 3.98 3.96
CA VAL A 63 -11.82 3.91 2.71
C VAL A 63 -11.35 2.48 2.44
N MET A 64 -10.78 1.78 3.42
CA MET A 64 -10.35 0.39 3.26
C MET A 64 -11.50 -0.58 2.94
N THR A 65 -12.74 -0.23 3.29
CA THR A 65 -13.93 -1.06 3.01
C THR A 65 -14.50 -0.77 1.62
N ILE A 66 -14.53 0.50 1.22
CA ILE A 66 -15.09 0.93 -0.07
C ILE A 66 -14.10 0.65 -1.21
N TRP A 67 -12.81 0.83 -0.97
CA TRP A 67 -11.77 0.73 -1.99
C TRP A 67 -11.75 -0.63 -2.70
N PRO A 68 -11.80 -1.79 -2.00
CA PRO A 68 -11.87 -3.10 -2.66
C PRO A 68 -13.07 -3.26 -3.59
N ILE A 69 -14.22 -2.68 -3.25
CA ILE A 69 -15.44 -2.76 -4.07
C ILE A 69 -15.23 -2.01 -5.39
N ILE A 70 -14.70 -0.78 -5.31
CA ILE A 70 -14.38 0.04 -6.48
C ILE A 70 -13.31 -0.65 -7.34
N ALA A 71 -12.22 -1.09 -6.71
CA ALA A 71 -11.13 -1.77 -7.39
C ALA A 71 -11.62 -3.04 -8.11
N THR A 72 -12.47 -3.84 -7.47
CA THR A 72 -13.06 -5.05 -8.07
C THR A 72 -13.91 -4.70 -9.29
N ALA A 73 -14.75 -3.68 -9.21
CA ALA A 73 -15.59 -3.26 -10.35
C ALA A 73 -14.74 -2.81 -11.56
N ILE A 74 -13.69 -2.01 -11.31
CA ILE A 74 -12.80 -1.51 -12.35
C ILE A 74 -11.98 -2.66 -12.95
N LEU A 75 -11.29 -3.45 -12.12
CA LEU A 75 -10.42 -4.52 -12.59
C LEU A 75 -11.20 -5.63 -13.30
N ASN A 76 -12.41 -5.97 -12.84
CA ASN A 76 -13.26 -6.94 -13.54
C ASN A 76 -13.70 -6.44 -14.92
N SER A 77 -14.06 -5.16 -15.04
CA SER A 77 -14.42 -4.55 -16.32
C SER A 77 -13.24 -4.60 -17.31
N ILE A 78 -12.04 -4.22 -16.85
CA ILE A 78 -10.81 -4.27 -17.64
C ILE A 78 -10.49 -5.71 -18.04
N TYR A 79 -10.55 -6.64 -17.09
CA TYR A 79 -10.26 -8.05 -17.32
C TYR A 79 -11.21 -8.67 -18.35
N ASN A 80 -12.51 -8.41 -18.25
CA ASN A 80 -13.49 -8.90 -19.22
C ASN A 80 -13.22 -8.41 -20.65
N HIS A 81 -12.78 -7.15 -20.81
CA HIS A 81 -12.40 -6.61 -22.12
C HIS A 81 -11.04 -7.13 -22.59
N SER A 82 -10.09 -7.34 -21.69
CA SER A 82 -8.73 -7.77 -22.03
C SER A 82 -8.59 -9.28 -22.14
N LEU A 83 -9.58 -10.07 -21.71
CA LEU A 83 -9.55 -11.53 -21.69
C LEU A 83 -9.21 -12.14 -23.05
N ALA A 84 -9.71 -11.53 -24.13
CA ALA A 84 -9.53 -12.03 -25.50
C ALA A 84 -8.10 -11.88 -26.04
N TYR A 85 -7.33 -10.90 -25.54
CA TYR A 85 -6.00 -10.56 -26.09
C TYR A 85 -4.88 -10.74 -25.06
N TRP A 86 -5.10 -10.30 -23.82
CA TRP A 86 -4.11 -10.43 -22.75
C TRP A 86 -4.77 -10.42 -21.35
N PRO A 87 -4.94 -11.58 -20.70
CA PRO A 87 -5.52 -11.68 -19.36
C PRO A 87 -4.65 -11.04 -18.26
N GLY A 88 -3.34 -10.87 -18.50
CA GLY A 88 -2.40 -10.24 -17.58
C GLY A 88 -2.51 -8.72 -17.47
N LEU A 89 -3.30 -8.08 -18.35
CA LEU A 89 -3.39 -6.62 -18.44
C LEU A 89 -4.00 -6.00 -17.17
N ALA A 90 -5.00 -6.65 -16.56
CA ALA A 90 -5.59 -6.18 -15.31
C ALA A 90 -4.57 -6.13 -14.16
N PHE A 91 -3.68 -7.13 -14.08
CA PHE A 91 -2.58 -7.15 -13.10
C PHE A 91 -1.52 -6.10 -13.39
N MET A 92 -1.27 -5.79 -14.67
CA MET A 92 -0.35 -4.71 -15.04
C MET A 92 -0.87 -3.33 -14.60
N VAL A 93 -2.18 -3.08 -14.77
CA VAL A 93 -2.82 -1.84 -14.30
C VAL A 93 -2.77 -1.75 -12.78
N ALA A 94 -3.06 -2.86 -12.07
CA ALA A 94 -2.94 -2.91 -10.62
C ALA A 94 -1.50 -2.63 -10.15
N SER A 95 -0.50 -3.24 -10.80
CA SER A 95 0.91 -3.01 -10.50
C SER A 95 1.31 -1.55 -10.73
N ALA A 96 0.87 -0.93 -11.83
CA ALA A 96 1.14 0.48 -12.11
C ALA A 96 0.56 1.41 -11.02
N TYR A 97 -0.66 1.11 -10.56
CA TYR A 97 -1.26 1.83 -9.43
C TYR A 97 -0.48 1.64 -8.13
N ASP A 98 -0.05 0.41 -7.82
CA ASP A 98 0.73 0.13 -6.61
C ASP A 98 2.11 0.79 -6.63
N PHE A 99 2.76 0.89 -7.79
CA PHE A 99 3.99 1.67 -7.94
C PHE A 99 3.74 3.16 -7.65
N PHE A 100 2.64 3.73 -8.15
CA PHE A 100 2.27 5.12 -7.83
C PHE A 100 2.07 5.32 -6.32
N VAL A 101 1.37 4.40 -5.65
CA VAL A 101 1.20 4.42 -4.19
C VAL A 101 2.55 4.30 -3.47
N LEU A 102 3.45 3.43 -3.94
CA LEU A 102 4.79 3.27 -3.37
C LEU A 102 5.60 4.56 -3.46
N PHE A 103 5.58 5.26 -4.60
CA PHE A 103 6.25 6.55 -4.75
C PHE A 103 5.61 7.62 -3.85
N GLY A 104 4.29 7.63 -3.72
CA GLY A 104 3.58 8.51 -2.79
C GLY A 104 3.99 8.27 -1.32
N GLN A 105 4.06 7.01 -0.90
CA GLN A 105 4.52 6.63 0.44
C GLN A 105 5.98 7.01 0.68
N LEU A 106 6.85 6.81 -0.32
CA LEU A 106 8.25 7.23 -0.26
C LEU A 106 8.36 8.75 -0.10
N GLY A 107 7.61 9.51 -0.89
CA GLY A 107 7.57 10.97 -0.80
C GLY A 107 7.13 11.46 0.59
N LEU A 108 6.02 10.93 1.10
CA LEU A 108 5.54 11.26 2.46
C LEU A 108 6.56 10.89 3.54
N HIS A 109 7.21 9.73 3.42
CA HIS A 109 8.23 9.32 4.37
C HIS A 109 9.44 10.26 4.34
N LEU A 110 9.90 10.69 3.17
CA LEU A 110 11.01 11.65 3.05
C LEU A 110 10.66 13.02 3.65
N ILE A 111 9.41 13.47 3.53
CA ILE A 111 8.93 14.74 4.11
C ILE A 111 8.82 14.65 5.63
N MET A 112 8.34 13.52 6.17
CA MET A 112 8.13 13.29 7.60
C MET A 112 9.41 12.87 8.34
N TYR A 113 10.40 12.33 7.64
CA TYR A 113 11.68 11.94 8.24
C TYR A 113 12.39 13.08 9.01
N PRO A 114 12.52 14.31 8.46
CA PRO A 114 13.14 15.41 9.18
C PRO A 114 12.32 15.91 10.39
N SER A 115 10.99 15.86 10.37
CA SER A 115 10.17 16.26 11.52
C SER A 115 10.35 15.28 12.69
N TRP A 116 10.34 13.98 12.43
CA TRP A 116 10.63 12.96 13.45
C TRP A 116 12.03 13.04 14.02
N ARG A 117 13.01 13.50 13.23
CA ARG A 117 14.37 13.70 13.72
C ARG A 117 14.41 14.86 14.72
N ARG A 118 13.64 15.93 14.48
CA ARG A 118 13.57 17.10 15.37
C ARG A 118 12.86 16.76 16.69
N GLU A 119 11.76 16.01 16.65
CA GLU A 119 11.05 15.58 17.86
C GLU A 119 11.96 14.76 18.79
N ARG A 120 12.67 13.75 18.25
CA ARG A 120 13.59 12.94 19.07
C ARG A 120 14.72 13.76 19.69
N GLN A 121 15.22 14.78 18.99
CA GLN A 121 16.25 15.65 19.55
C GLN A 121 15.73 16.50 20.72
N GLN A 122 14.48 16.96 20.66
CA GLN A 122 13.87 17.73 21.75
C GLN A 122 13.60 16.87 22.98
N GLU A 123 13.19 15.62 22.80
CA GLU A 123 13.01 14.66 23.90
C GLU A 123 14.32 14.41 24.66
N HIS A 124 15.45 14.30 23.95
CA HIS A 124 16.76 14.13 24.60
C HIS A 124 17.21 15.37 25.38
N LEU A 125 16.93 16.57 24.86
CA LEU A 125 17.30 17.83 25.53
C LEU A 125 16.44 18.15 26.76
N GLN A 126 15.25 17.57 26.89
CA GLN A 126 14.39 17.73 28.07
C GLN A 126 14.71 16.74 29.20
N GLN A 127 15.57 15.74 28.93
CA GLN A 127 15.98 14.71 29.90
C GLN A 127 17.36 14.99 30.53
N GLU A 128 18.09 15.98 30.04
CA GLU A 128 19.33 16.53 30.64
C GLU A 128 19.01 17.75 31.52
#